data_AF-G2QSN0-F1
#
_entry.id   AF-G2QSN0-F1
#
_cell.length_a   1.000
_cell.length_b   1.000
_cell.length_c   1.000
_cell.angle_alpha   90.00
_cell.angle_beta   90.00
_cell.angle_gamma   90.00
#
_symmetry.space_group_name_H-M   'P 1'
#
loop_
_entity.id
_entity.type
_entity.pdbx_description
1 polymer ?
#
loop_
_entity_poly.entity_id
_entity_poly.type
_entity_poly.pdbx_seq_one_letter_code
_entity_poly.pdbx_strand_id
1 'polypeptide(L)'
;MTHLLTSLPDDILFLVLVYLDSARSVSALSRTCRRLHHLVQRDGWRIFVRNRFPSLSAPAPATGHLSWQQVAESMTWQSRCWDRRSLQFQAIIPHPMRAARSGDFMSVIDAHFDPASQQELVVWGAGEDVVARYRQRRGPGRASQTSWHRLDGEDLGLRAGYDDIKTIKIVAYGGGLALITGRYNGQLSLLSADPARFGECIAQFGAAANPDFDSHRASARETINSLDVLDTGGSRLLAAAAESSVRIYELPEGDPMDTAPVTIYDLKDDALTSSSAKLGRARWMEQGASIALALVCSKDPLRYLSLSPAGWSLHAAAKSERVAREFNISYDRTIAPNSLEPVYLHPGARRGTSLLLSAWRDGTIRLQDLRTPSAFDAVYQNNVDPGSNTETLMAYGTERFVAGGTGLAIEVFDFRWPRSYHHTAGLPCYGGSPFPKPHQPFLKPPSTAAQGRARCDHVRGLPCHWHALSAELYHRPNAKFFLSQWVDFYRRTTAVWSLARASDVSPHFYVGVSGAVVEACLEQTPDSYAPERAVVVDPNFGFPDWRAPPPSGSGYWTRPAVPALMETGDGYSFKGNDRSIVLPNLLRYRGPREWTAGGGRLQKRHRLDIGYQQETDFRLILS
;
A
#
# COMPACT_ATOMS: atom_id res chain seq x y z
N MET A 1 20.29 28.57 37.95
CA MET A 1 19.81 27.31 38.56
C MET A 1 19.73 26.25 37.47
N THR A 2 20.56 25.21 37.53
CA THR A 2 20.46 24.05 36.62
C THR A 2 19.37 23.13 37.15
N HIS A 3 18.15 23.28 36.64
CA HIS A 3 17.10 22.29 36.93
C HIS A 3 17.51 20.95 36.34
N LEU A 4 17.60 19.92 37.20
CA LEU A 4 17.86 18.56 36.74
C LEU A 4 16.64 18.09 35.96
N LEU A 5 16.84 17.48 34.79
CA LEU A 5 15.75 16.89 34.00
C LEU A 5 14.92 15.90 34.85
N THR A 6 15.57 15.24 35.80
CA THR A 6 14.97 14.30 36.76
C THR A 6 14.17 14.95 37.89
N SER A 7 14.11 16.28 38.01
CA SER A 7 13.24 16.97 38.97
C SER A 7 11.95 17.48 38.34
N LEU A 8 11.80 17.40 37.02
CA LEU A 8 10.59 17.84 36.32
C LEU A 8 9.42 16.87 36.58
N PRO A 9 8.16 17.34 36.59
CA PRO A 9 6.98 16.47 36.59
C PRO A 9 6.88 15.60 35.34
N ASP A 10 6.20 14.46 35.45
CA ASP A 10 6.04 13.51 34.34
C ASP A 10 5.37 14.15 33.10
N ASP A 11 4.39 15.03 33.29
CA ASP A 11 3.71 15.73 32.18
C ASP A 11 4.69 16.58 31.35
N ILE A 12 5.61 17.26 32.01
CA ILE A 12 6.65 18.05 31.33
C ILE A 12 7.64 17.13 30.63
N LEU A 13 7.99 15.99 31.22
CA LEU A 13 8.84 14.99 30.59
C LEU A 13 8.18 14.36 29.36
N PHE A 14 6.86 14.19 29.36
CA PHE A 14 6.10 13.76 28.19
C PHE A 14 6.13 14.81 27.08
N LEU A 15 6.03 16.11 27.40
CA LEU A 15 6.22 17.17 26.41
C LEU A 15 7.63 17.12 25.81
N VAL A 16 8.68 16.90 26.61
CA VAL A 16 10.05 16.75 26.10
C VAL A 16 10.16 15.55 25.15
N LEU A 17 9.51 14.43 25.46
CA LEU A 17 9.51 13.24 24.60
C LEU A 17 8.87 13.47 23.23
N VAL A 18 7.85 14.33 23.13
CA VAL A 18 7.22 14.70 21.84
C VAL A 18 8.27 15.26 20.87
N TYR A 19 9.21 16.06 21.37
CA TYR A 19 10.24 16.71 20.56
C TYR A 19 11.46 15.83 20.24
N LEU A 20 11.50 14.57 20.69
CA LEU A 20 12.58 13.65 20.31
C LEU A 20 12.34 13.08 18.90
N ASP A 21 13.14 13.54 17.95
CA ASP A 21 12.98 13.23 16.52
C ASP A 21 13.44 11.83 16.11
N SER A 22 14.14 11.10 16.99
CA SER A 22 14.67 9.77 16.66
C SER A 22 14.52 8.77 17.80
N ALA A 23 14.33 7.50 17.45
CA ALA A 23 14.32 6.39 18.41
C ALA A 23 15.67 6.29 19.16
N ARG A 24 16.77 6.71 18.51
CA ARG A 24 18.08 6.80 19.15
C ARG A 24 18.08 7.81 20.31
N SER A 25 17.45 8.97 20.13
CA SER A 25 17.34 10.00 21.17
C SER A 25 16.48 9.51 22.34
N VAL A 26 15.35 8.83 22.06
CA VAL A 26 14.49 8.21 23.08
C VAL A 26 15.26 7.15 23.87
N SER A 27 15.96 6.25 23.16
CA SER A 27 16.79 5.23 23.79
C SER A 27 17.91 5.84 24.64
N ALA A 28 18.61 6.87 24.14
CA ALA A 28 19.64 7.57 24.89
C ALA A 28 19.09 8.20 26.18
N LEU A 29 17.92 8.86 26.11
CA LEU A 29 17.24 9.42 27.29
C LEU A 29 16.92 8.32 28.31
N SER A 30 16.41 7.18 27.87
CA SER A 30 16.08 6.04 28.76
C SER A 30 17.30 5.46 29.48
N ARG A 31 18.51 5.70 28.98
CA ARG A 31 19.77 5.18 29.54
C ARG A 31 20.44 6.14 30.52
N THR A 32 19.87 7.33 30.74
CA THR A 32 20.47 8.35 31.60
C THR A 32 20.30 8.06 33.09
N CYS A 33 19.11 7.62 33.53
CA CYS A 33 18.84 7.25 34.92
C CYS A 33 17.61 6.33 35.04
N ARG A 34 17.40 5.73 36.23
CA ARG A 34 16.28 4.80 36.49
C ARG A 34 14.90 5.44 36.30
N ARG A 35 14.70 6.69 36.76
CA ARG A 35 13.41 7.39 36.61
C ARG A 35 13.03 7.56 35.14
N LEU A 36 13.95 8.08 34.33
CA LEU A 36 13.73 8.30 32.90
C LEU A 36 13.62 6.98 32.14
N HIS A 37 14.34 5.94 32.57
CA HIS A 37 14.15 4.59 32.05
C HIS A 37 12.70 4.11 32.23
N HIS A 38 12.17 4.17 33.45
CA HIS A 38 10.79 3.76 33.73
C HIS A 38 9.76 4.59 32.97
N LEU A 39 9.96 5.91 32.89
CA LEU A 39 9.06 6.79 32.14
C LEU A 39 9.04 6.46 30.64
N VAL A 40 10.21 6.21 30.04
CA VAL A 40 10.30 5.82 28.62
C VAL A 40 9.64 4.46 28.36
N GLN A 41 9.86 3.48 29.25
CA GLN A 41 9.28 2.15 29.13
C GLN A 41 7.76 2.16 29.33
N ARG A 42 7.24 2.99 30.24
CA ARG A 42 5.79 3.13 30.48
C ARG A 42 5.08 3.79 29.29
N ASP A 43 5.58 4.94 28.82
CA ASP A 43 4.86 5.76 27.84
C ASP A 43 5.75 6.40 26.77
N GLY A 44 7.04 6.56 26.98
CA GLY A 44 7.89 7.29 26.04
C GLY A 44 7.94 6.69 24.64
N TRP A 45 7.97 5.35 24.52
CA TRP A 45 7.89 4.69 23.22
C TRP A 45 6.52 4.87 22.55
N ARG A 46 5.43 4.85 23.33
CA ARG A 46 4.07 5.11 22.83
C ARG A 46 3.94 6.52 22.28
N ILE A 47 4.43 7.50 23.04
CA ILE A 47 4.47 8.91 22.64
C ILE A 47 5.29 9.07 21.35
N PHE A 48 6.47 8.44 21.30
CA PHE A 48 7.31 8.46 20.11
C PHE A 48 6.59 7.90 18.88
N VAL A 49 6.02 6.69 18.96
CA VAL A 49 5.34 6.05 17.82
C VAL A 49 4.17 6.90 17.32
N ARG A 50 3.29 7.35 18.22
CA ARG A 50 2.10 8.11 17.84
C ARG A 50 2.43 9.47 17.22
N ASN A 51 3.51 10.12 17.66
CA ASN A 51 3.94 11.40 17.11
C ASN A 51 4.74 11.26 15.81
N ARG A 52 5.51 10.18 15.66
CA ARG A 52 6.43 10.00 14.53
C ARG A 52 5.83 9.25 13.36
N PHE A 53 4.77 8.48 13.60
CA PHE A 53 4.00 7.77 12.58
C PHE A 53 2.50 8.04 12.71
N PRO A 54 2.06 9.31 12.69
CA PRO A 54 0.69 9.71 13.02
C PRO A 54 -0.34 9.33 11.95
N SER A 55 0.07 8.83 10.79
CA SER A 55 -0.81 8.38 9.70
C SER A 55 -0.84 6.87 9.52
N LEU A 56 -0.12 6.11 10.35
CA LEU A 56 -0.05 4.64 10.28
C LEU A 56 -0.70 4.01 11.51
N SER A 57 -1.51 2.97 11.30
CA SER A 57 -2.23 2.27 12.36
C SER A 57 -1.29 1.37 13.16
N ALA A 58 -0.67 1.97 14.18
CA ALA A 58 0.11 1.23 15.15
C ALA A 58 -0.82 0.47 16.10
N PRO A 59 -0.67 -0.87 16.26
CA PRO A 59 -1.46 -1.65 17.19
C PRO A 59 -1.21 -1.16 18.63
N ALA A 60 -2.27 -1.02 19.41
CA ALA A 60 -2.12 -0.92 20.84
C ALA A 60 -1.63 -2.28 21.36
N PRO A 61 -0.53 -2.35 22.13
CA PRO A 61 -0.11 -3.57 22.79
C PRO A 61 -1.12 -3.92 23.90
N ALA A 62 -2.24 -4.52 23.51
CA ALA A 62 -3.34 -4.90 24.41
C ALA A 62 -3.18 -6.33 24.95
N THR A 63 -2.41 -7.16 24.25
CA THR A 63 -2.04 -8.53 24.65
C THR A 63 -0.54 -8.53 24.89
N GLY A 64 -0.08 -9.03 26.05
CA GLY A 64 1.29 -8.86 26.58
C GLY A 64 2.47 -9.42 25.75
N HIS A 65 2.28 -9.70 24.46
CA HIS A 65 3.29 -10.20 23.52
C HIS A 65 4.03 -9.09 22.75
N LEU A 66 3.50 -7.86 22.69
CA LEU A 66 4.16 -6.72 22.06
C LEU A 66 4.33 -5.55 23.03
N SER A 67 5.47 -4.88 22.94
CA SER A 67 5.74 -3.61 23.63
C SER A 67 5.76 -2.45 22.65
N TRP A 68 5.50 -1.23 23.12
CA TRP A 68 5.65 -0.03 22.30
C TRP A 68 7.08 0.16 21.78
N GLN A 69 8.08 -0.34 22.50
CA GLN A 69 9.46 -0.36 22.02
C GLN A 69 9.59 -1.20 20.75
N GLN A 70 9.03 -2.41 20.72
CA GLN A 70 9.06 -3.28 19.54
C GLN A 70 8.30 -2.67 18.36
N VAL A 71 7.16 -2.02 18.61
CA VAL A 71 6.45 -1.26 17.57
C VAL A 71 7.33 -0.13 17.02
N ALA A 72 8.00 0.63 17.90
CA ALA A 72 8.93 1.68 17.47
C ALA A 72 10.11 1.14 16.65
N GLU A 73 10.70 0.02 17.08
CA GLU A 73 11.78 -0.66 16.37
C GLU A 73 11.34 -1.06 14.95
N SER A 74 10.16 -1.67 14.80
CA SER A 74 9.64 -2.07 13.50
C SER A 74 9.26 -0.89 12.60
N MET A 75 8.54 0.11 13.10
CA MET A 75 8.15 1.26 12.26
C MET A 75 9.35 2.08 11.80
N THR A 76 10.35 2.26 12.68
CA THR A 76 11.62 2.93 12.29
C THR A 76 12.46 2.07 11.35
N TRP A 77 12.45 0.75 11.51
CA TRP A 77 13.06 -0.21 10.58
C TRP A 77 12.45 -0.10 9.19
N GLN A 78 11.14 -0.17 9.09
CA GLN A 78 10.39 -0.13 7.84
C GLN A 78 10.53 1.22 7.14
N SER A 79 10.45 2.33 7.88
CA SER A 79 10.71 3.68 7.34
C SER A 79 12.09 3.76 6.68
N ARG A 80 13.12 3.20 7.32
CA ARG A 80 14.46 3.09 6.74
C ARG A 80 14.49 2.20 5.49
N CYS A 81 13.82 1.05 5.50
CA CYS A 81 13.74 0.18 4.31
C CYS A 81 13.13 0.91 3.12
N TRP A 82 12.00 1.60 3.34
CA TRP A 82 11.36 2.40 2.30
C TRP A 82 12.30 3.47 1.76
N ASP A 83 12.90 4.29 2.64
CA ASP A 83 13.82 5.36 2.24
C ASP A 83 15.03 4.86 1.47
N ARG A 84 15.57 3.69 1.86
CA ARG A 84 16.71 3.05 1.20
C ARG A 84 16.34 2.23 -0.03
N ARG A 85 15.06 2.15 -0.40
CA ARG A 85 14.56 1.29 -1.50
C ARG A 85 14.87 -0.19 -1.27
N SER A 86 14.86 -0.60 0.00
CA SER A 86 15.19 -1.94 0.47
C SER A 86 13.97 -2.86 0.36
N LEU A 87 13.62 -3.20 -0.87
CA LEU A 87 12.48 -4.03 -1.24
C LEU A 87 12.95 -5.26 -2.01
N GLN A 88 12.45 -6.43 -1.60
CA GLN A 88 12.71 -7.72 -2.23
C GLN A 88 11.41 -8.37 -2.65
N PHE A 89 11.45 -9.21 -3.68
CA PHE A 89 10.26 -9.79 -4.28
C PHE A 89 10.41 -11.31 -4.47
N GLN A 90 9.30 -12.02 -4.27
CA GLN A 90 9.19 -13.44 -4.57
C GLN A 90 7.88 -13.70 -5.29
N ALA A 91 7.98 -14.27 -6.48
CA ALA A 91 6.82 -14.74 -7.23
C ALA A 91 6.30 -16.05 -6.62
N ILE A 92 4.98 -16.15 -6.49
CA ILE A 92 4.19 -17.31 -6.10
C ILE A 92 3.39 -17.71 -7.35
N ILE A 93 3.72 -18.87 -7.92
CA ILE A 93 3.34 -19.26 -9.27
C ILE A 93 2.60 -20.60 -9.21
N PRO A 94 1.45 -20.76 -9.87
CA PRO A 94 0.77 -22.04 -9.94
C PRO A 94 1.63 -23.07 -10.71
N HIS A 95 1.52 -24.35 -10.37
CA HIS A 95 2.20 -25.41 -11.13
C HIS A 95 1.72 -25.47 -12.60
N PRO A 96 2.56 -25.87 -13.57
CA PRO A 96 2.24 -25.82 -15.00
C PRO A 96 0.97 -26.57 -15.43
N MET A 97 0.67 -27.73 -14.83
CA MET A 97 -0.59 -28.46 -15.08
C MET A 97 -1.83 -27.63 -14.72
N ARG A 98 -1.71 -26.71 -13.77
CA ARG A 98 -2.78 -25.79 -13.36
C ARG A 98 -2.78 -24.50 -14.17
N ALA A 99 -1.60 -23.97 -14.51
CA ALA A 99 -1.50 -22.81 -15.41
C ALA A 99 -2.18 -23.07 -16.77
N ALA A 100 -2.13 -24.31 -17.26
CA ALA A 100 -2.84 -24.71 -18.47
C ALA A 100 -4.38 -24.77 -18.33
N ARG A 101 -4.90 -24.95 -17.11
CA ARG A 101 -6.33 -25.05 -16.82
C ARG A 101 -6.98 -23.69 -16.54
N SER A 102 -6.31 -22.83 -15.76
CA SER A 102 -6.86 -21.54 -15.33
C SER A 102 -6.64 -20.39 -16.33
N GLY A 103 -5.88 -20.59 -17.42
CA GLY A 103 -5.55 -19.54 -18.38
C GLY A 103 -4.75 -18.37 -17.78
N ASP A 104 -4.59 -17.27 -18.54
CA ASP A 104 -4.00 -16.01 -18.06
C ASP A 104 -5.02 -15.26 -17.17
N PHE A 105 -5.28 -15.77 -15.95
CA PHE A 105 -6.21 -15.12 -15.02
C PHE A 105 -5.60 -13.84 -14.41
N MET A 106 -6.46 -12.91 -13.97
CA MET A 106 -6.05 -11.73 -13.21
C MET A 106 -6.07 -12.05 -11.72
N SER A 107 -4.89 -12.07 -11.08
CA SER A 107 -4.83 -12.28 -9.62
C SER A 107 -5.35 -11.04 -8.90
N VAL A 108 -6.53 -11.15 -8.29
CA VAL A 108 -7.08 -10.13 -7.38
C VAL A 108 -6.80 -10.57 -5.95
N ILE A 109 -6.20 -9.69 -5.15
CA ILE A 109 -5.62 -10.06 -3.86
C ILE A 109 -6.20 -9.19 -2.74
N ASP A 110 -6.34 -9.78 -1.56
CA ASP A 110 -6.46 -9.05 -0.31
C ASP A 110 -5.61 -9.73 0.77
N ALA A 111 -5.19 -8.96 1.78
CA ALA A 111 -4.34 -9.47 2.85
C ALA A 111 -4.72 -8.84 4.19
N HIS A 112 -4.57 -9.60 5.26
CA HIS A 112 -4.82 -9.17 6.63
C HIS A 112 -3.71 -9.69 7.54
N PHE A 113 -3.18 -8.82 8.40
CA PHE A 113 -2.26 -9.21 9.47
C PHE A 113 -2.83 -8.74 10.79
N ASP A 114 -3.07 -9.68 11.70
CA ASP A 114 -3.44 -9.38 13.07
C ASP A 114 -2.17 -9.30 13.94
N PRO A 115 -1.79 -8.11 14.42
CA PRO A 115 -0.61 -7.96 15.26
C PRO A 115 -0.75 -8.65 16.62
N ALA A 116 -1.96 -8.88 17.12
CA ALA A 116 -2.19 -9.50 18.42
C ALA A 116 -1.90 -11.01 18.39
N SER A 117 -2.46 -11.72 17.40
CA SER A 117 -2.15 -13.13 17.16
C SER A 117 -0.83 -13.35 16.42
N GLN A 118 -0.31 -12.33 15.72
CA GLN A 118 0.83 -12.45 14.79
C GLN A 118 0.54 -13.42 13.63
N GLN A 119 -0.73 -13.48 13.22
CA GLN A 119 -1.20 -14.25 12.08
C GLN A 119 -1.37 -13.35 10.86
N GLU A 120 -0.90 -13.83 9.71
CA GLU A 120 -1.17 -13.27 8.39
C GLU A 120 -2.10 -14.19 7.62
N LEU A 121 -3.11 -13.61 6.98
CA LEU A 121 -3.94 -14.23 5.97
C LEU A 121 -3.75 -13.47 4.66
N VAL A 122 -3.39 -14.18 3.60
CA VAL A 122 -3.37 -13.66 2.23
C VAL A 122 -4.33 -14.49 1.41
N VAL A 123 -5.22 -13.83 0.68
CA VAL A 123 -6.16 -14.50 -0.22
C VAL A 123 -6.06 -13.91 -1.62
N TRP A 124 -6.24 -14.75 -2.62
CA TRP A 124 -6.34 -14.28 -4.00
C TRP A 124 -7.29 -15.12 -4.83
N GLY A 125 -7.88 -14.47 -5.83
CA GLY A 125 -8.56 -15.16 -6.91
C GLY A 125 -7.57 -15.69 -7.94
N ALA A 126 -7.72 -16.95 -8.32
CA ALA A 126 -6.91 -17.62 -9.33
C ALA A 126 -7.80 -18.14 -10.46
N GLY A 127 -8.40 -17.22 -11.23
CA GLY A 127 -9.50 -17.52 -12.13
C GLY A 127 -10.79 -17.68 -11.34
N GLU A 128 -11.45 -18.81 -11.49
CA GLU A 128 -12.65 -19.21 -10.74
C GLU A 128 -12.35 -19.63 -9.29
N ASP A 129 -11.10 -20.00 -8.99
CA ASP A 129 -10.66 -20.55 -7.69
C ASP A 129 -10.35 -19.46 -6.66
N VAL A 130 -10.64 -19.72 -5.38
CA VAL A 130 -10.11 -18.92 -4.26
C VAL A 130 -8.94 -19.66 -3.63
N VAL A 131 -7.82 -18.98 -3.40
CA VAL A 131 -6.67 -19.54 -2.69
C VAL A 131 -6.32 -18.67 -1.50
N ALA A 132 -5.96 -19.32 -0.38
CA ALA A 132 -5.53 -18.66 0.83
C ALA A 132 -4.24 -19.26 1.38
N ARG A 133 -3.39 -18.38 1.94
CA ARG A 133 -2.22 -18.74 2.72
C ARG A 133 -2.32 -18.10 4.10
N TYR A 134 -2.31 -18.94 5.14
CA TYR A 134 -2.19 -18.51 6.52
C TYR A 134 -0.74 -18.67 6.94
N ARG A 135 -0.21 -17.67 7.63
CA ARG A 135 1.15 -17.67 8.15
C ARG A 135 1.15 -17.16 9.58
N GLN A 136 1.55 -18.01 10.52
CA GLN A 136 1.58 -17.71 11.95
C GLN A 136 3.02 -17.58 12.42
N ARG A 137 3.36 -16.44 13.02
CA ARG A 137 4.70 -16.21 13.55
C ARG A 137 4.91 -17.02 14.83
N ARG A 138 6.09 -17.64 14.95
CA ARG A 138 6.49 -18.45 16.13
C ARG A 138 7.56 -17.79 17.00
N GLY A 139 7.81 -16.51 16.78
CA GLY A 139 8.84 -15.72 17.45
C GLY A 139 10.12 -15.55 16.62
N PRO A 140 11.12 -14.83 17.16
CA PRO A 140 12.34 -14.47 16.43
C PRO A 140 13.14 -15.70 15.98
N GLY A 141 13.57 -15.70 14.72
CA GLY A 141 14.46 -16.73 14.15
C GLY A 141 13.82 -18.12 13.96
N ARG A 142 12.54 -18.30 14.28
CA ARG A 142 11.81 -19.54 14.07
C ARG A 142 11.00 -19.46 12.78
N ALA A 143 11.00 -20.54 12.00
CA ALA A 143 10.13 -20.65 10.84
C ALA A 143 8.66 -20.48 11.27
N SER A 144 7.91 -19.77 10.46
CA SER A 144 6.47 -19.60 10.63
C SER A 144 5.75 -20.92 10.45
N GLN A 145 4.57 -21.03 11.04
CA GLN A 145 3.63 -22.09 10.68
C GLN A 145 2.79 -21.62 9.52
N THR A 146 2.87 -22.32 8.39
CA THR A 146 2.13 -21.98 7.18
C THR A 146 1.13 -23.08 6.85
N SER A 147 -0.10 -22.69 6.47
CA SER A 147 -1.10 -23.60 5.90
C SER A 147 -1.73 -22.98 4.66
N TRP A 148 -2.06 -23.81 3.68
CA TRP A 148 -2.63 -23.41 2.40
C TRP A 148 -4.01 -24.02 2.26
N HIS A 149 -4.94 -23.21 1.76
CA HIS A 149 -6.33 -23.61 1.55
C HIS A 149 -6.79 -23.14 0.18
N ARG A 150 -7.75 -23.87 -0.38
CA ARG A 150 -8.27 -23.63 -1.72
C ARG A 150 -9.73 -24.00 -1.76
N LEU A 151 -10.48 -23.19 -2.49
CA LEU A 151 -11.85 -23.47 -2.92
C LEU A 151 -11.80 -23.58 -4.44
N ASP A 152 -11.95 -24.80 -4.94
CA ASP A 152 -12.00 -25.12 -6.36
C ASP A 152 -13.33 -24.61 -6.96
N GLY A 153 -13.26 -23.76 -7.98
CA GLY A 153 -14.45 -23.24 -8.63
C GLY A 153 -15.21 -24.31 -9.41
N GLU A 154 -14.50 -25.30 -9.97
CA GLU A 154 -15.08 -26.44 -10.69
C GLU A 154 -16.04 -27.25 -9.80
N ASP A 155 -15.67 -27.46 -8.53
CA ASP A 155 -16.51 -28.17 -7.54
C ASP A 155 -17.82 -27.42 -7.24
N LEU A 156 -17.85 -26.11 -7.52
CA LEU A 156 -19.02 -25.24 -7.41
C LEU A 156 -19.77 -25.07 -8.75
N GLY A 157 -19.37 -25.79 -9.80
CA GLY A 157 -19.94 -25.68 -11.15
C GLY A 157 -19.56 -24.39 -11.89
N LEU A 158 -18.49 -23.71 -11.45
CA LEU A 158 -18.00 -22.47 -12.05
C LEU A 158 -17.01 -22.77 -13.17
N ARG A 159 -16.97 -21.88 -14.17
CA ARG A 159 -16.14 -22.03 -15.36
C ARG A 159 -15.04 -20.97 -15.42
N ALA A 160 -13.79 -21.43 -15.56
CA ALA A 160 -12.64 -20.59 -15.87
C ALA A 160 -12.91 -19.64 -17.06
N GLY A 161 -12.51 -18.38 -16.91
CA GLY A 161 -12.64 -17.32 -17.92
C GLY A 161 -14.04 -16.70 -18.03
N TYR A 162 -15.06 -17.29 -17.39
CA TYR A 162 -16.45 -16.80 -17.41
C TYR A 162 -16.92 -16.41 -16.01
N ASP A 163 -16.63 -17.24 -15.02
CA ASP A 163 -17.05 -17.08 -13.62
C ASP A 163 -15.90 -16.65 -12.71
N ASP A 164 -14.84 -16.09 -13.32
CA ASP A 164 -13.62 -15.68 -12.62
C ASP A 164 -13.92 -14.68 -11.52
N ILE A 165 -13.12 -14.75 -10.45
CA ILE A 165 -13.16 -13.80 -9.36
C ILE A 165 -12.62 -12.48 -9.85
N LYS A 166 -13.47 -11.46 -9.81
CA LYS A 166 -13.13 -10.10 -10.23
C LYS A 166 -12.64 -9.23 -9.08
N THR A 167 -13.09 -9.53 -7.86
CA THR A 167 -12.75 -8.79 -6.65
C THR A 167 -12.93 -9.67 -5.41
N ILE A 168 -12.03 -9.51 -4.44
CA ILE A 168 -12.06 -10.24 -3.17
C ILE A 168 -11.73 -9.28 -2.03
N LYS A 169 -12.37 -9.47 -0.87
CA LYS A 169 -12.09 -8.72 0.36
C LYS A 169 -12.17 -9.59 1.61
N ILE A 170 -11.20 -9.43 2.50
CA ILE A 170 -11.20 -10.03 3.85
C ILE A 170 -11.97 -9.09 4.77
N VAL A 171 -12.89 -9.64 5.57
CA VAL A 171 -13.69 -8.90 6.54
C VAL A 171 -13.72 -9.60 7.89
N ALA A 172 -13.91 -8.85 8.96
CA ALA A 172 -14.20 -9.43 10.27
C ALA A 172 -15.65 -9.93 10.31
N TYR A 173 -15.85 -11.14 10.83
CA TYR A 173 -17.15 -11.80 10.90
C TYR A 173 -17.17 -12.85 12.02
N GLY A 174 -18.22 -12.89 12.86
CA GLY A 174 -18.40 -13.93 13.89
C GLY A 174 -17.23 -14.09 14.88
N GLY A 175 -16.46 -13.03 15.14
CA GLY A 175 -15.25 -13.09 15.97
C GLY A 175 -13.98 -13.59 15.25
N GLY A 176 -14.09 -13.98 13.99
CA GLY A 176 -12.98 -14.36 13.11
C GLY A 176 -12.97 -13.53 11.81
N LEU A 177 -12.54 -14.17 10.72
CA LEU A 177 -12.45 -13.59 9.39
C LEU A 177 -13.36 -14.33 8.40
N ALA A 178 -13.86 -13.60 7.41
CA ALA A 178 -14.58 -14.12 6.26
C ALA A 178 -14.10 -13.44 4.97
N LEU A 179 -14.43 -14.02 3.83
CA LEU A 179 -14.08 -13.55 2.49
C LEU A 179 -15.34 -13.12 1.75
N ILE A 180 -15.32 -11.95 1.14
CA ILE A 180 -16.36 -11.52 0.21
C ILE A 180 -15.78 -11.65 -1.19
N THR A 181 -16.46 -12.39 -2.07
CA THR A 181 -16.03 -12.59 -3.46
C THR A 181 -17.07 -12.05 -4.42
N GLY A 182 -16.66 -11.20 -5.36
CA GLY A 182 -17.45 -10.75 -6.49
C GLY A 182 -16.91 -11.33 -7.80
N ARG A 183 -17.79 -11.89 -8.62
CA ARG A 183 -17.44 -12.62 -9.86
C ARG A 183 -17.91 -11.91 -11.12
N TYR A 184 -17.37 -12.36 -12.25
CA TYR A 184 -17.77 -11.90 -13.60
C TYR A 184 -19.24 -12.18 -13.93
N ASN A 185 -19.77 -13.31 -13.47
CA ASN A 185 -21.17 -13.68 -13.67
C ASN A 185 -22.16 -12.96 -12.72
N GLY A 186 -21.68 -11.99 -11.95
CA GLY A 186 -22.48 -11.22 -10.99
C GLY A 186 -22.76 -11.92 -9.66
N GLN A 187 -22.21 -13.10 -9.41
CA GLN A 187 -22.32 -13.75 -8.11
C GLN A 187 -21.51 -12.96 -7.06
N LEU A 188 -22.16 -12.74 -5.92
CA LEU A 188 -21.59 -12.11 -4.74
C LEU A 188 -21.85 -13.01 -3.53
N SER A 189 -20.78 -13.45 -2.86
CA SER A 189 -20.87 -14.42 -1.76
C SER A 189 -19.97 -14.03 -0.60
N LEU A 190 -20.41 -14.37 0.62
CA LEU A 190 -19.62 -14.38 1.85
C LEU A 190 -19.19 -15.82 2.13
N LEU A 191 -17.90 -16.05 2.24
CA LEU A 191 -17.29 -17.36 2.45
C LEU A 191 -16.50 -17.37 3.76
N SER A 192 -16.44 -18.50 4.44
CA SER A 192 -15.63 -18.65 5.65
C SER A 192 -14.12 -18.55 5.34
N ALA A 193 -13.42 -17.77 6.15
CA ALA A 193 -11.95 -17.75 6.20
C ALA A 193 -11.41 -18.49 7.45
N ASP A 194 -12.23 -19.32 8.09
CA ASP A 194 -11.74 -20.27 9.08
C ASP A 194 -10.97 -21.40 8.36
N PRO A 195 -9.70 -21.68 8.71
CA PRO A 195 -8.96 -22.82 8.15
C PRO A 195 -9.70 -24.16 8.17
N ALA A 196 -10.56 -24.41 9.16
CA ALA A 196 -11.30 -25.68 9.25
C ALA A 196 -12.49 -25.77 8.29
N ARG A 197 -13.04 -24.62 7.88
CA ARG A 197 -14.27 -24.48 7.09
C ARG A 197 -14.04 -23.62 5.84
N PHE A 198 -12.80 -23.58 5.36
CA PHE A 198 -12.37 -22.61 4.37
C PHE A 198 -13.21 -22.73 3.09
N GLY A 199 -13.77 -21.61 2.64
CA GLY A 199 -14.57 -21.57 1.42
C GLY A 199 -16.01 -22.03 1.57
N GLU A 200 -16.44 -22.48 2.75
CA GLU A 200 -17.86 -22.72 3.01
C GLU A 200 -18.67 -21.43 2.83
N CYS A 201 -19.78 -21.51 2.09
CA CYS A 201 -20.66 -20.37 1.88
C CYS A 201 -21.42 -20.05 3.16
N ILE A 202 -21.23 -18.83 3.67
CA ILE A 202 -21.93 -18.30 4.83
C ILE A 202 -23.22 -17.61 4.37
N ALA A 203 -23.12 -16.78 3.32
CA ALA A 203 -24.25 -16.04 2.77
C ALA A 203 -24.07 -15.76 1.28
N GLN A 204 -25.17 -15.78 0.53
CA GLN A 204 -25.22 -15.30 -0.84
C GLN A 204 -25.95 -13.96 -0.90
N PHE A 205 -25.39 -12.99 -1.62
CA PHE A 205 -25.99 -11.67 -1.74
C PHE A 205 -26.83 -11.62 -3.03
N GLY A 206 -28.15 -11.56 -2.86
CA GLY A 206 -29.11 -11.54 -3.96
C GLY A 206 -29.43 -10.12 -4.44
N ALA A 207 -30.06 -10.00 -5.61
CA ALA A 207 -30.81 -8.79 -5.95
C ALA A 207 -32.13 -8.82 -5.16
N ALA A 208 -32.58 -7.69 -4.61
CA ALA A 208 -33.81 -7.63 -3.85
C ALA A 208 -34.98 -8.23 -4.67
N ALA A 209 -35.66 -9.24 -4.11
CA ALA A 209 -36.96 -9.68 -4.60
C ALA A 209 -38.00 -8.66 -4.13
N ASN A 210 -38.07 -7.51 -4.78
CA ASN A 210 -39.13 -6.55 -4.50
C ASN A 210 -40.34 -6.86 -5.40
N PRO A 211 -41.48 -7.31 -4.87
CA PRO A 211 -42.65 -7.69 -5.67
C PRO A 211 -43.32 -6.52 -6.41
N ASP A 212 -43.01 -5.27 -6.03
CA ASP A 212 -43.52 -4.04 -6.68
C ASP A 212 -42.59 -3.47 -7.76
N PHE A 213 -41.43 -4.09 -8.01
CA PHE A 213 -40.59 -3.76 -9.16
C PHE A 213 -40.91 -4.73 -10.29
N ASP A 214 -41.47 -4.20 -11.40
CA ASP A 214 -41.76 -4.93 -12.63
C ASP A 214 -40.76 -6.06 -12.88
N SER A 215 -41.27 -7.29 -12.87
CA SER A 215 -40.52 -8.55 -13.02
C SER A 215 -39.77 -8.68 -14.35
N HIS A 216 -39.85 -7.68 -15.23
CA HIS A 216 -39.06 -7.57 -16.45
C HIS A 216 -37.74 -6.79 -16.28
N ARG A 217 -37.52 -6.11 -15.15
CA ARG A 217 -36.28 -5.37 -14.82
C ARG A 217 -35.46 -6.00 -13.70
N ALA A 218 -35.83 -7.18 -13.21
CA ALA A 218 -34.99 -8.00 -12.34
C ALA A 218 -33.63 -8.20 -13.02
N SER A 219 -32.64 -7.45 -12.56
CA SER A 219 -31.40 -7.17 -13.29
C SER A 219 -30.73 -8.46 -13.74
N ALA A 220 -30.39 -8.55 -15.03
CA ALA A 220 -29.39 -9.50 -15.49
C ALA A 220 -28.20 -9.48 -14.50
N ARG A 221 -27.66 -10.65 -14.13
CA ARG A 221 -26.53 -10.70 -13.19
C ARG A 221 -25.34 -9.97 -13.82
N GLU A 222 -25.13 -8.73 -13.40
CA GLU A 222 -24.06 -7.84 -13.87
C GLU A 222 -22.75 -8.16 -13.15
N THR A 223 -21.61 -8.08 -13.85
CA THR A 223 -20.27 -8.23 -13.28
C THR A 223 -20.10 -7.39 -12.01
N ILE A 224 -19.54 -7.99 -10.95
CA ILE A 224 -19.14 -7.24 -9.75
C ILE A 224 -17.71 -6.73 -9.93
N ASN A 225 -17.57 -5.42 -10.21
CA ASN A 225 -16.28 -4.83 -10.56
C ASN A 225 -15.41 -4.45 -9.35
N SER A 226 -16.02 -4.10 -8.21
CA SER A 226 -15.28 -3.80 -6.98
C SER A 226 -16.12 -3.97 -5.73
N LEU A 227 -15.44 -4.23 -4.62
CA LEU A 227 -16.01 -4.27 -3.27
C LEU A 227 -15.29 -3.29 -2.35
N ASP A 228 -16.06 -2.69 -1.44
CA ASP A 228 -15.53 -1.92 -0.32
C ASP A 228 -16.40 -2.06 0.92
N VAL A 229 -15.77 -2.05 2.09
CA VAL A 229 -16.45 -2.34 3.36
C VAL A 229 -16.20 -1.21 4.34
N LEU A 230 -17.28 -0.78 4.99
CA LEU A 230 -17.28 0.23 6.03
C LEU A 230 -17.66 -0.40 7.36
N ASP A 231 -16.84 -0.22 8.38
CA ASP A 231 -17.17 -0.57 9.76
C ASP A 231 -17.67 0.68 10.50
N THR A 232 -18.93 0.68 10.93
CA THR A 232 -19.56 1.81 11.64
C THR A 232 -19.49 1.68 13.16
N GLY A 233 -18.86 0.62 13.68
CA GLY A 233 -18.79 0.31 15.12
C GLY A 233 -20.05 -0.33 15.71
N GLY A 234 -21.16 -0.36 14.95
CA GLY A 234 -22.39 -1.08 15.30
C GLY A 234 -22.89 -2.02 14.20
N SER A 235 -22.58 -1.73 12.93
CA SER A 235 -22.85 -2.59 11.79
C SER A 235 -21.75 -2.45 10.73
N ARG A 236 -21.60 -3.44 9.85
CA ARG A 236 -20.67 -3.38 8.72
C ARG A 236 -21.44 -3.32 7.42
N LEU A 237 -21.15 -2.31 6.62
CA LEU A 237 -21.79 -2.09 5.34
C LEU A 237 -20.85 -2.48 4.19
N LEU A 238 -21.36 -3.29 3.27
CA LEU A 238 -20.69 -3.66 2.03
C LEU A 238 -21.24 -2.82 0.89
N ALA A 239 -20.37 -2.12 0.17
CA ALA A 239 -20.69 -1.55 -1.13
C ALA A 239 -20.16 -2.46 -2.24
N ALA A 240 -21.05 -2.96 -3.07
CA ALA A 240 -20.73 -3.73 -4.28
C ALA A 240 -21.03 -2.91 -5.53
N ALA A 241 -19.99 -2.63 -6.31
CA ALA A 241 -20.11 -1.97 -7.60
C ALA A 241 -20.39 -3.01 -8.69
N ALA A 242 -21.64 -3.05 -9.16
CA ALA A 242 -22.01 -3.76 -10.38
C ALA A 242 -21.79 -2.84 -11.60
N GLU A 243 -21.98 -3.35 -12.82
CA GLU A 243 -21.73 -2.56 -14.05
C GLU A 243 -22.59 -1.31 -14.15
N SER A 244 -23.85 -1.35 -13.69
CA SER A 244 -24.77 -0.22 -13.77
C SER A 244 -25.30 0.26 -12.43
N SER A 245 -24.90 -0.34 -11.32
CA SER A 245 -25.49 -0.02 -10.01
C SER A 245 -24.49 -0.14 -8.87
N VAL A 246 -24.74 0.63 -7.80
CA VAL A 246 -24.10 0.43 -6.50
C VAL A 246 -25.11 -0.23 -5.58
N ARG A 247 -24.73 -1.38 -5.02
CA ARG A 247 -25.59 -2.15 -4.11
C ARG A 247 -24.96 -2.12 -2.71
N ILE A 248 -25.73 -1.69 -1.73
CA ILE A 248 -25.29 -1.59 -0.34
C ILE A 248 -25.97 -2.73 0.43
N TYR A 249 -25.17 -3.56 1.09
CA TYR A 249 -25.64 -4.65 1.94
C TYR A 249 -25.17 -4.41 3.37
N GLU A 250 -25.96 -4.89 4.32
CA GLU A 250 -25.50 -5.09 5.69
C GLU A 250 -24.85 -6.46 5.77
N LEU A 251 -23.64 -6.54 6.32
CA LEU A 251 -23.00 -7.83 6.54
C LEU A 251 -23.75 -8.56 7.66
N PRO A 252 -24.13 -9.82 7.44
CA PRO A 252 -24.88 -10.55 8.44
C PRO A 252 -24.02 -10.82 9.69
N GLU A 253 -24.66 -10.89 10.85
CA GLU A 253 -24.00 -11.26 12.12
C GLU A 253 -24.13 -12.76 12.45
N GLY A 254 -24.99 -13.48 11.74
CA GLY A 254 -25.16 -14.95 11.79
C GLY A 254 -24.98 -15.58 10.42
N ASP A 255 -25.46 -16.82 10.23
CA ASP A 255 -25.34 -17.59 8.98
C ASP A 255 -26.63 -17.54 8.10
N PRO A 256 -27.10 -16.37 7.59
CA PRO A 256 -28.23 -16.36 6.67
C PRO A 256 -27.76 -16.82 5.29
N MET A 257 -28.48 -17.78 4.70
CA MET A 257 -28.18 -18.27 3.36
C MET A 257 -28.29 -17.19 2.28
N ASP A 258 -29.22 -16.24 2.44
CA ASP A 258 -29.47 -15.15 1.49
C ASP A 258 -29.57 -13.79 2.18
N THR A 259 -28.89 -12.78 1.62
CA THR A 259 -28.91 -11.38 2.10
C THR A 259 -29.34 -10.45 0.97
N ALA A 260 -30.41 -9.69 1.20
CA ALA A 260 -30.88 -8.65 0.28
C ALA A 260 -30.14 -7.31 0.50
N PRO A 261 -30.02 -6.47 -0.54
CA PRO A 261 -29.41 -5.16 -0.38
C PRO A 261 -30.32 -4.23 0.43
N VAL A 262 -29.72 -3.46 1.33
CA VAL A 262 -30.36 -2.36 2.06
C VAL A 262 -30.74 -1.24 1.10
N THR A 263 -29.92 -1.01 0.07
CA THR A 263 -30.16 0.01 -0.95
C THR A 263 -29.50 -0.38 -2.25
N ILE A 264 -30.17 -0.04 -3.36
CA ILE A 264 -29.62 -0.12 -4.71
C ILE A 264 -29.72 1.29 -5.32
N TYR A 265 -28.59 1.81 -5.78
CA TYR A 265 -28.55 3.02 -6.60
C TYR A 265 -28.30 2.62 -8.06
N ASP A 266 -29.30 2.80 -8.92
CA ASP A 266 -29.15 2.58 -10.37
C ASP A 266 -28.56 3.82 -11.04
N LEU A 267 -27.50 3.64 -11.81
CA LEU A 267 -26.79 4.72 -12.49
C LEU A 267 -27.26 4.91 -13.94
N LYS A 268 -28.15 4.06 -14.47
CA LYS A 268 -28.62 4.09 -15.86
C LYS A 268 -29.27 5.42 -16.23
N ASP A 269 -30.11 5.96 -15.34
CA ASP A 269 -30.88 7.17 -15.62
C ASP A 269 -30.07 8.47 -15.35
N ASP A 270 -29.08 8.43 -14.45
CA ASP A 270 -28.38 9.63 -13.97
C ASP A 270 -26.96 9.83 -14.54
N ALA A 271 -26.22 8.74 -14.77
CA ALA A 271 -24.77 8.79 -14.96
C ALA A 271 -24.25 8.01 -16.17
N LEU A 272 -24.97 6.96 -16.57
CA LEU A 272 -24.59 6.05 -17.65
C LEU A 272 -25.42 6.32 -18.90
N THR A 273 -25.40 7.56 -19.39
CA THR A 273 -26.18 8.00 -20.55
C THR A 273 -25.72 7.38 -21.89
N SER A 274 -24.61 6.62 -21.89
CA SER A 274 -24.06 5.94 -23.06
C SER A 274 -24.17 4.45 -22.84
N SER A 275 -24.56 3.68 -23.87
CA SER A 275 -24.66 2.22 -23.78
C SER A 275 -23.33 1.53 -23.47
N SER A 276 -22.21 2.21 -23.69
CA SER A 276 -20.86 1.74 -23.34
C SER A 276 -20.36 2.18 -21.97
N ALA A 277 -21.08 3.07 -21.27
CA ALA A 277 -20.66 3.57 -19.98
C ALA A 277 -20.94 2.52 -18.89
N LYS A 278 -19.98 2.35 -17.98
CA LYS A 278 -20.09 1.40 -16.88
C LYS A 278 -19.41 1.90 -15.62
N LEU A 279 -19.90 1.47 -14.47
CA LEU A 279 -19.25 1.66 -13.18
C LEU A 279 -18.09 0.67 -13.05
N GLY A 280 -16.87 1.22 -12.95
CA GLY A 280 -15.64 0.45 -12.79
C GLY A 280 -15.29 0.18 -11.32
N ARG A 281 -15.36 1.20 -10.45
CA ARG A 281 -15.08 1.02 -9.01
C ARG A 281 -15.92 1.93 -8.12
N ALA A 282 -16.15 1.47 -6.89
CA ALA A 282 -16.74 2.25 -5.81
C ALA A 282 -15.90 2.11 -4.53
N ARG A 283 -15.75 3.21 -3.78
CA ARG A 283 -15.06 3.25 -2.48
C ARG A 283 -15.80 4.11 -1.48
N TRP A 284 -15.95 3.63 -0.26
CA TRP A 284 -16.45 4.39 0.86
C TRP A 284 -15.52 5.55 1.19
N MET A 285 -16.11 6.70 1.47
CA MET A 285 -15.47 7.92 1.93
C MET A 285 -16.14 8.36 3.25
N GLU A 286 -15.75 9.51 3.81
CA GLU A 286 -16.45 10.28 4.87
C GLU A 286 -17.41 9.48 5.78
N GLN A 287 -16.92 8.47 6.48
CA GLN A 287 -17.70 7.72 7.47
C GLN A 287 -18.95 7.00 6.92
N GLY A 288 -19.00 6.74 5.61
CA GLY A 288 -20.20 6.22 4.96
C GLY A 288 -21.20 7.25 4.50
N ALA A 289 -20.95 8.54 4.76
CA ALA A 289 -21.78 9.62 4.22
C ALA A 289 -21.59 9.79 2.71
N SER A 290 -20.50 9.25 2.14
CA SER A 290 -20.29 9.29 0.69
C SER A 290 -19.55 8.08 0.13
N ILE A 291 -19.74 7.83 -1.16
CA ILE A 291 -19.08 6.79 -1.95
C ILE A 291 -18.51 7.44 -3.21
N ALA A 292 -17.20 7.31 -3.42
CA ALA A 292 -16.55 7.71 -4.66
C ALA A 292 -16.75 6.66 -5.75
N LEU A 293 -17.10 7.10 -6.97
CA LEU A 293 -17.44 6.26 -8.12
C LEU A 293 -16.53 6.56 -9.31
N ALA A 294 -15.90 5.52 -9.83
CA ALA A 294 -15.10 5.54 -11.05
C ALA A 294 -15.93 5.01 -12.22
N LEU A 295 -16.32 5.89 -13.15
CA LEU A 295 -17.09 5.56 -14.34
C LEU A 295 -16.19 5.51 -15.58
N VAL A 296 -16.36 4.47 -16.39
CA VAL A 296 -15.68 4.29 -17.67
C VAL A 296 -16.61 4.75 -18.79
N CYS A 297 -16.06 5.36 -19.85
CA CYS A 297 -16.82 5.84 -21.01
C CYS A 297 -17.88 6.91 -20.67
N SER A 298 -17.69 7.66 -19.58
CA SER A 298 -18.56 8.76 -19.13
C SER A 298 -17.92 10.13 -19.36
N LYS A 299 -18.73 11.18 -19.48
CA LYS A 299 -18.28 12.59 -19.54
C LYS A 299 -17.78 13.11 -18.18
N ASP A 300 -18.28 12.51 -17.10
CA ASP A 300 -17.90 12.81 -15.72
C ASP A 300 -17.43 11.48 -15.09
N PRO A 301 -16.19 11.06 -15.38
CA PRO A 301 -15.70 9.73 -15.05
C PRO A 301 -15.40 9.54 -13.54
N LEU A 302 -15.39 10.63 -12.75
CA LEU A 302 -15.34 10.58 -11.30
C LEU A 302 -16.58 11.27 -10.72
N ARG A 303 -17.35 10.54 -9.93
CA ARG A 303 -18.57 11.02 -9.26
C ARG A 303 -18.61 10.59 -7.79
N TYR A 304 -19.51 11.19 -7.03
CA TYR A 304 -19.72 10.91 -5.62
C TYR A 304 -21.21 10.68 -5.36
N LEU A 305 -21.54 9.57 -4.71
CA LEU A 305 -22.83 9.41 -4.06
C LEU A 305 -22.71 9.98 -2.66
N SER A 306 -23.58 10.90 -2.28
CA SER A 306 -23.65 11.47 -0.94
C SER A 306 -24.98 11.15 -0.31
N LEU A 307 -24.96 10.71 0.94
CA LEU A 307 -26.16 10.44 1.73
C LEU A 307 -26.61 11.72 2.42
N SER A 308 -27.80 12.19 2.07
CA SER A 308 -28.49 13.30 2.74
C SER A 308 -29.72 12.78 3.51
N PRO A 309 -30.34 13.60 4.38
CA PRO A 309 -31.63 13.24 4.99
C PRO A 309 -32.74 12.96 3.97
N ALA A 310 -32.62 13.46 2.74
CA ALA A 310 -33.55 13.19 1.63
C ALA A 310 -33.21 11.91 0.85
N GLY A 311 -32.14 11.20 1.24
CA GLY A 311 -31.63 10.02 0.55
C GLY A 311 -30.32 10.29 -0.19
N TRP A 312 -29.95 9.37 -1.07
CA TRP A 312 -28.73 9.42 -1.86
C TRP A 312 -28.86 10.43 -3.00
N SER A 313 -27.84 11.26 -3.17
CA SER A 313 -27.70 12.19 -4.29
C SER A 313 -26.36 12.00 -4.99
N LEU A 314 -26.38 12.05 -6.31
CA LEU A 314 -25.18 11.91 -7.15
C LEU A 314 -24.60 13.27 -7.52
N HIS A 315 -23.30 13.43 -7.35
CA HIS A 315 -22.55 14.65 -7.65
C HIS A 315 -21.37 14.33 -8.56
N ALA A 316 -21.12 15.19 -9.55
CA ALA A 316 -19.89 15.10 -10.34
C ALA A 316 -18.72 15.70 -9.55
N ALA A 317 -17.52 15.12 -9.70
CA ALA A 317 -16.31 15.75 -9.17
C ALA A 317 -16.08 17.11 -9.82
N ALA A 318 -15.55 18.06 -9.04
CA ALA A 318 -15.17 19.36 -9.56
C ALA A 318 -14.18 19.20 -10.73
N LYS A 319 -14.37 20.00 -11.79
CA LYS A 319 -13.46 20.08 -12.92
C LYS A 319 -12.70 21.40 -12.86
N SER A 320 -11.45 21.40 -13.28
CA SER A 320 -10.65 22.62 -13.36
C SER A 320 -10.14 22.81 -14.78
N GLU A 321 -10.50 23.92 -15.40
CA GLU A 321 -10.01 24.29 -16.74
C GLU A 321 -8.53 24.64 -16.72
N ARG A 322 -8.03 25.21 -15.62
CA ARG A 322 -6.61 25.54 -15.45
C ARG A 322 -5.78 24.27 -15.52
N VAL A 323 -6.18 23.30 -14.73
CA VAL A 323 -5.68 21.92 -14.72
C VAL A 323 -5.75 21.30 -16.10
N ALA A 324 -6.90 21.38 -16.77
CA ALA A 324 -7.08 20.76 -18.07
C ALA A 324 -6.10 21.35 -19.10
N ARG A 325 -5.88 22.67 -19.05
CA ARG A 325 -4.88 23.35 -19.88
C ARG A 325 -3.45 23.03 -19.47
N GLU A 326 -3.17 22.98 -18.18
CA GLU A 326 -1.82 22.76 -17.63
C GLU A 326 -1.30 21.35 -17.94
N PHE A 327 -2.18 20.35 -17.88
CA PHE A 327 -1.87 18.95 -18.08
C PHE A 327 -2.38 18.39 -19.41
N ASN A 328 -2.89 19.26 -20.30
CA ASN A 328 -3.47 18.89 -21.59
C ASN A 328 -4.51 17.75 -21.50
N ILE A 329 -5.33 17.76 -20.44
CA ILE A 329 -6.35 16.73 -20.18
C ILE A 329 -7.55 16.99 -21.09
N SER A 330 -7.77 16.07 -22.03
CA SER A 330 -9.02 15.99 -22.81
C SER A 330 -10.06 15.26 -21.98
N TYR A 331 -11.15 15.92 -21.58
CA TYR A 331 -12.31 15.23 -20.96
C TYR A 331 -13.16 14.48 -22.00
N ASP A 332 -12.54 13.95 -23.05
CA ASP A 332 -13.20 12.98 -23.89
C ASP A 332 -13.56 11.73 -23.06
N ARG A 333 -14.52 10.95 -23.55
CA ARG A 333 -15.03 9.77 -22.82
C ARG A 333 -13.96 8.67 -22.66
N THR A 334 -12.72 8.87 -23.07
CA THR A 334 -11.66 7.84 -23.03
C THR A 334 -10.83 7.91 -21.76
N ILE A 335 -10.73 9.08 -21.12
CA ILE A 335 -10.00 9.28 -19.87
C ILE A 335 -10.90 8.93 -18.68
N ALA A 336 -10.57 7.85 -17.97
CA ALA A 336 -11.30 7.38 -16.79
C ALA A 336 -10.34 6.97 -15.67
N PRO A 337 -10.77 7.06 -14.40
CA PRO A 337 -10.00 6.51 -13.29
C PRO A 337 -10.11 4.99 -13.28
N ASN A 338 -8.97 4.31 -13.25
CA ASN A 338 -8.89 2.85 -13.13
C ASN A 338 -8.82 2.38 -11.67
N SER A 339 -8.38 3.24 -10.74
CA SER A 339 -8.29 2.91 -9.31
C SER A 339 -8.70 4.08 -8.45
N LEU A 340 -9.34 3.76 -7.32
CA LEU A 340 -9.74 4.69 -6.27
C LEU A 340 -9.20 4.17 -4.94
N GLU A 341 -8.48 5.03 -4.23
CA GLU A 341 -7.84 4.72 -2.95
C GLU A 341 -8.09 5.86 -1.95
N PRO A 342 -8.95 5.65 -0.94
CA PRO A 342 -9.12 6.60 0.15
C PRO A 342 -7.82 6.75 0.97
N VAL A 343 -7.39 7.99 1.24
CA VAL A 343 -6.15 8.28 1.98
C VAL A 343 -6.48 8.77 3.38
N TYR A 344 -6.07 8.04 4.41
CA TYR A 344 -6.39 8.38 5.80
C TYR A 344 -5.29 9.23 6.44
N LEU A 345 -5.65 10.43 6.91
CA LEU A 345 -4.73 11.34 7.62
C LEU A 345 -4.25 10.76 8.96
N HIS A 346 -5.15 10.08 9.65
CA HIS A 346 -4.91 9.49 10.96
C HIS A 346 -5.42 8.05 10.99
N PRO A 347 -4.66 7.14 11.61
CA PRO A 347 -5.08 5.77 11.76
C PRO A 347 -6.29 5.66 12.68
N GLY A 348 -7.24 4.81 12.29
CA GLY A 348 -8.48 4.68 13.05
C GLY A 348 -9.27 5.99 13.11
N ALA A 349 -9.14 6.87 12.11
CA ALA A 349 -10.08 7.95 11.86
C ALA A 349 -11.46 7.31 11.70
N ARG A 350 -12.16 7.12 12.83
CA ARG A 350 -13.53 6.64 12.88
C ARG A 350 -14.41 7.46 11.94
N ARG A 351 -14.00 8.72 11.65
CA ARG A 351 -14.54 9.75 10.76
C ARG A 351 -14.39 9.52 9.25
N GLY A 352 -13.82 8.39 8.81
CA GLY A 352 -13.52 8.15 7.41
C GLY A 352 -12.49 9.15 6.87
N THR A 353 -12.47 9.37 5.56
CA THR A 353 -11.59 10.34 4.93
C THR A 353 -12.30 11.12 3.84
N SER A 354 -11.90 12.38 3.66
CA SER A 354 -12.28 13.23 2.53
C SER A 354 -11.16 13.31 1.47
N LEU A 355 -10.09 12.52 1.61
CA LEU A 355 -8.99 12.51 0.66
C LEU A 355 -9.07 11.26 -0.22
N LEU A 356 -9.12 11.48 -1.53
CA LEU A 356 -9.18 10.44 -2.53
C LEU A 356 -7.95 10.51 -3.43
N LEU A 357 -7.21 9.41 -3.52
CA LEU A 357 -6.20 9.20 -4.55
C LEU A 357 -6.81 8.40 -5.70
N SER A 358 -6.66 8.88 -6.92
CA SER A 358 -7.24 8.28 -8.12
C SER A 358 -6.19 8.09 -9.21
N ALA A 359 -6.14 6.92 -9.83
CA ALA A 359 -5.24 6.62 -10.94
C ALA A 359 -5.99 6.70 -12.26
N TRP A 360 -5.45 7.42 -13.25
CA TRP A 360 -6.12 7.74 -14.50
C TRP A 360 -5.39 7.13 -15.71
N ARG A 361 -6.16 6.83 -16.77
CA ARG A 361 -5.66 6.24 -18.02
C ARG A 361 -4.65 7.09 -18.79
N ASP A 362 -4.53 8.36 -18.45
CA ASP A 362 -3.54 9.28 -19.01
C ASP A 362 -2.17 9.20 -18.32
N GLY A 363 -1.99 8.24 -17.39
CA GLY A 363 -0.77 8.04 -16.63
C GLY A 363 -0.59 8.97 -15.43
N THR A 364 -1.60 9.79 -15.12
CA THR A 364 -1.60 10.64 -13.92
C THR A 364 -2.25 9.95 -12.72
N ILE A 365 -1.78 10.31 -11.54
CA ILE A 365 -2.37 9.91 -10.26
C ILE A 365 -2.74 11.20 -9.52
N ARG A 366 -4.00 11.38 -9.17
CA ARG A 366 -4.55 12.67 -8.70
C ARG A 366 -5.09 12.51 -7.29
N LEU A 367 -4.63 13.37 -6.39
CA LEU A 367 -5.12 13.50 -5.02
C LEU A 367 -6.15 14.62 -4.97
N GLN A 368 -7.32 14.34 -4.42
CA GLN A 368 -8.41 15.31 -4.25
C GLN A 368 -8.92 15.29 -2.81
N ASP A 369 -9.08 16.47 -2.22
CA ASP A 369 -9.79 16.73 -0.97
C ASP A 369 -11.23 17.17 -1.29
N LEU A 370 -12.17 16.29 -0.98
CA LEU A 370 -13.60 16.44 -1.26
C LEU A 370 -14.23 17.63 -0.54
N ARG A 371 -13.57 18.18 0.49
CA ARG A 371 -14.05 19.37 1.22
C ARG A 371 -13.73 20.67 0.47
N THR A 372 -12.89 20.60 -0.55
CA THR A 372 -12.49 21.75 -1.36
C THR A 372 -13.24 21.74 -2.69
N PRO A 373 -13.48 22.91 -3.30
CA PRO A 373 -14.02 22.96 -4.66
C PRO A 373 -12.94 22.59 -5.71
N SER A 374 -11.75 22.16 -5.30
CA SER A 374 -10.68 21.85 -6.23
C SER A 374 -10.97 20.55 -6.98
N ALA A 375 -10.66 20.53 -8.27
CA ALA A 375 -10.67 19.29 -9.04
C ALA A 375 -9.62 18.29 -8.55
N PHE A 376 -8.52 18.81 -8.01
CA PHE A 376 -7.47 18.06 -7.32
C PHE A 376 -6.53 19.02 -6.59
N ASP A 377 -5.82 18.49 -5.60
CA ASP A 377 -4.85 19.23 -4.79
C ASP A 377 -3.41 18.89 -5.18
N ALA A 378 -3.18 17.68 -5.71
CA ALA A 378 -1.88 17.27 -6.24
C ALA A 378 -2.04 16.30 -7.42
N VAL A 379 -1.10 16.39 -8.36
CA VAL A 379 -0.98 15.46 -9.50
C VAL A 379 0.40 14.84 -9.50
N TYR A 380 0.42 13.53 -9.37
CA TYR A 380 1.62 12.71 -9.46
C TYR A 380 1.71 12.04 -10.83
N GLN A 381 2.93 11.85 -11.30
CA GLN A 381 3.20 11.21 -12.59
C GLN A 381 4.59 10.61 -12.58
N ASN A 382 4.80 9.53 -13.33
CA ASN A 382 6.14 9.05 -13.59
C ASN A 382 6.85 10.00 -14.57
N ASN A 383 7.94 10.64 -14.15
CA ASN A 383 8.67 11.60 -14.98
C ASN A 383 9.53 10.96 -16.07
N VAL A 384 9.68 9.63 -16.07
CA VAL A 384 10.43 8.88 -17.09
C VAL A 384 9.51 8.18 -18.08
N ASP A 385 8.33 7.74 -17.61
CA ASP A 385 7.32 7.03 -18.39
C ASP A 385 5.92 7.63 -18.12
N PRO A 386 5.67 8.88 -18.54
CA PRO A 386 4.50 9.66 -18.13
C PRO A 386 3.16 9.14 -18.65
N GLY A 387 3.16 8.35 -19.73
CA GLY A 387 1.96 7.74 -20.31
C GLY A 387 1.66 6.33 -19.79
N SER A 388 2.45 5.82 -18.84
CA SER A 388 2.23 4.49 -18.27
C SER A 388 0.90 4.44 -17.53
N ASN A 389 -0.01 3.61 -18.01
CA ASN A 389 -1.30 3.46 -17.35
C ASN A 389 -1.14 2.77 -15.98
N THR A 390 -1.80 3.33 -14.97
CA THR A 390 -1.86 2.79 -13.61
C THR A 390 -3.22 2.15 -13.36
N GLU A 391 -3.23 0.87 -12.97
CA GLU A 391 -4.45 0.05 -12.79
C GLU A 391 -4.87 -0.09 -11.32
N THR A 392 -3.91 0.02 -10.39
CA THR A 392 -4.13 -0.19 -8.97
C THR A 392 -3.23 0.71 -8.13
N LEU A 393 -3.76 1.13 -6.99
CA LEU A 393 -3.11 1.99 -6.01
C LEU A 393 -3.21 1.36 -4.62
N MET A 394 -2.23 1.66 -3.77
CA MET A 394 -2.24 1.26 -2.37
C MET A 394 -1.49 2.31 -1.53
N ALA A 395 -2.19 2.98 -0.63
CA ALA A 395 -1.60 4.02 0.22
C ALA A 395 -0.95 3.43 1.49
N TYR A 396 0.12 4.08 1.97
CA TYR A 396 0.72 3.85 3.28
C TYR A 396 0.59 5.12 4.12
N GLY A 397 -0.56 5.24 4.78
CA GLY A 397 -0.97 6.46 5.44
C GLY A 397 -0.84 7.65 4.50
N THR A 398 -0.17 8.69 4.96
CA THR A 398 0.10 9.92 4.19
C THR A 398 1.56 10.08 3.80
N GLU A 399 2.37 9.04 3.98
CA GLU A 399 3.82 9.11 3.73
C GLU A 399 4.18 8.77 2.29
N ARG A 400 3.48 7.78 1.72
CA ARG A 400 3.77 7.21 0.41
C ARG A 400 2.59 6.39 -0.11
N PHE A 401 2.62 6.06 -1.39
CA PHE A 401 1.73 5.10 -2.00
C PHE A 401 2.48 4.28 -3.06
N VAL A 402 1.95 3.10 -3.34
CA VAL A 402 2.45 2.19 -4.38
C VAL A 402 1.43 2.16 -5.51
N ALA A 403 1.93 2.23 -6.73
CA ALA A 403 1.15 2.13 -7.95
C ALA A 403 1.62 0.94 -8.77
N GLY A 404 0.68 0.28 -9.43
CA GLY A 404 0.94 -0.80 -10.38
C GLY A 404 0.03 -0.67 -11.59
N GLY A 405 0.50 -1.09 -12.76
CA GLY A 405 -0.28 -1.02 -13.99
C GLY A 405 0.39 -1.73 -15.14
N THR A 406 0.57 -1.04 -16.27
CA THR A 406 1.13 -1.64 -17.49
C THR A 406 2.56 -2.13 -17.27
N GLY A 407 2.78 -3.39 -17.60
CA GLY A 407 4.07 -4.07 -17.42
C GLY A 407 4.26 -4.63 -16.01
N LEU A 408 5.24 -5.51 -15.86
CA LEU A 408 5.57 -6.10 -14.57
C LEU A 408 6.51 -5.18 -13.79
N ALA A 409 5.97 -4.05 -13.33
CA ALA A 409 6.66 -3.08 -12.52
C ALA A 409 5.74 -2.48 -11.45
N ILE A 410 6.33 -2.07 -10.34
CA ILE A 410 5.65 -1.26 -9.33
C ILE A 410 6.37 0.08 -9.17
N GLU A 411 5.61 1.11 -8.87
CA GLU A 411 6.11 2.47 -8.68
C GLU A 411 5.81 2.92 -7.24
N VAL A 412 6.80 3.53 -6.60
CA VAL A 412 6.69 4.03 -5.23
C VAL A 412 6.75 5.55 -5.27
N PHE A 413 5.65 6.16 -4.85
CA PHE A 413 5.48 7.60 -4.77
C PHE A 413 5.46 8.06 -3.33
N ASP A 414 5.90 9.28 -3.09
CA ASP A 414 5.74 10.01 -1.84
C ASP A 414 4.68 11.10 -2.03
N PHE A 415 3.79 11.29 -1.05
CA PHE A 415 2.77 12.37 -1.11
C PHE A 415 3.38 13.78 -1.09
N ARG A 416 4.68 13.90 -0.78
CA ARG A 416 5.46 15.14 -0.67
C ARG A 416 5.04 16.03 0.47
N TRP A 417 4.31 15.46 1.42
CA TRP A 417 3.98 16.12 2.67
C TRP A 417 5.16 16.05 3.65
N PRO A 418 5.24 17.01 4.59
CA PRO A 418 6.20 16.94 5.68
C PRO A 418 6.06 15.61 6.43
N ARG A 419 7.17 14.89 6.58
CA ARG A 419 7.19 13.64 7.35
C ARG A 419 7.55 13.94 8.79
N SER A 420 6.88 13.25 9.71
CA SER A 420 7.18 13.37 11.14
C SER A 420 8.45 12.60 11.56
N TYR A 421 8.90 11.67 10.71
CA TYR A 421 10.08 10.85 10.94
C TYR A 421 10.96 10.73 9.69
N HIS A 422 12.27 10.83 9.93
CA HIS A 422 13.31 10.55 8.95
C HIS A 422 14.34 9.62 9.59
N HIS A 423 14.59 8.45 8.99
CA HIS A 423 15.56 7.51 9.57
C HIS A 423 16.98 8.10 9.67
N THR A 424 17.32 9.05 8.80
CA THR A 424 18.59 9.76 8.78
C THR A 424 18.81 10.60 10.03
N ALA A 425 17.76 11.06 10.72
CA ALA A 425 17.87 11.81 11.97
C ALA A 425 18.57 11.02 13.09
N GLY A 426 18.50 9.68 13.07
CA GLY A 426 19.22 8.81 14.00
C GLY A 426 20.70 8.58 13.66
N LEU A 427 21.13 8.94 12.44
CA LEU A 427 22.50 8.72 11.95
C LEU A 427 23.45 9.84 12.39
N PRO A 428 24.75 9.55 12.58
CA PRO A 428 25.75 10.57 12.94
C PRO A 428 25.85 11.67 11.88
N CYS A 429 26.03 12.93 12.32
CA CYS A 429 26.23 14.06 11.43
C CYS A 429 27.35 13.83 10.41
N TYR A 430 27.21 14.47 9.25
CA TYR A 430 28.18 14.46 8.17
C TYR A 430 28.24 15.83 7.53
N GLY A 431 29.44 16.27 7.16
CA GLY A 431 29.64 17.58 6.51
C GLY A 431 29.35 17.57 5.00
N GLY A 432 29.32 16.40 4.36
CA GLY A 432 29.03 16.28 2.93
C GLY A 432 27.54 16.12 2.62
N SER A 433 27.19 16.20 1.34
CA SER A 433 25.81 15.99 0.87
C SER A 433 25.41 14.50 0.86
N PRO A 434 24.11 14.17 0.91
CA PRO A 434 23.64 12.80 0.71
C PRO A 434 24.05 12.28 -0.67
N PHE A 435 24.49 11.02 -0.74
CA PHE A 435 25.02 10.42 -1.97
C PHE A 435 24.44 9.02 -2.21
N PRO A 436 24.43 8.52 -3.46
CA PRO A 436 24.82 9.20 -4.69
C PRO A 436 23.83 10.32 -5.02
N LYS A 437 24.23 11.25 -5.90
CA LYS A 437 23.31 12.29 -6.37
C LYS A 437 22.14 11.63 -7.12
N PRO A 438 20.88 11.90 -6.75
CA PRO A 438 19.73 11.29 -7.40
C PRO A 438 19.51 11.84 -8.81
N HIS A 439 18.82 11.06 -9.63
CA HIS A 439 18.27 11.57 -10.88
C HIS A 439 17.00 12.39 -10.63
N GLN A 440 17.02 13.66 -11.04
CA GLN A 440 15.95 14.62 -10.85
C GLN A 440 15.81 15.47 -12.13
N PRO A 441 14.94 15.10 -13.08
CA PRO A 441 14.88 15.75 -14.39
C PRO A 441 14.32 17.18 -14.32
N PHE A 442 13.43 17.47 -13.37
CA PHE A 442 12.72 18.74 -13.27
C PHE A 442 13.03 19.55 -12.00
N LEU A 443 13.71 18.96 -11.01
CA LEU A 443 14.18 19.68 -9.84
C LEU A 443 15.63 20.12 -9.99
N LYS A 444 15.89 21.39 -9.70
CA LYS A 444 17.26 21.88 -9.58
C LYS A 444 17.88 21.34 -8.29
N PRO A 445 19.18 20.96 -8.32
CA PRO A 445 19.88 20.61 -7.10
C PRO A 445 19.86 21.81 -6.12
N PRO A 446 19.70 21.56 -4.81
CA PRO A 446 19.82 22.62 -3.82
C PRO A 446 21.20 23.29 -3.93
N SER A 447 21.23 24.60 -3.74
CA SER A 447 22.46 25.39 -3.86
C SER A 447 23.51 24.88 -2.86
N THR A 448 24.66 24.47 -3.35
CA THR A 448 25.83 24.10 -2.54
C THR A 448 26.45 25.31 -1.82
N ALA A 449 26.02 26.54 -2.13
CA ALA A 449 26.56 27.77 -1.56
C ALA A 449 26.13 28.04 -0.11
N ALA A 450 25.10 27.36 0.41
CA ALA A 450 24.86 27.35 1.84
C ALA A 450 25.86 26.39 2.48
N GLN A 451 26.96 26.92 3.03
CA GLN A 451 27.83 26.19 3.95
C GLN A 451 27.01 25.73 5.16
N GLY A 452 26.32 24.59 5.03
CA GLY A 452 25.60 23.99 6.13
C GLY A 452 26.58 23.55 7.21
N ARG A 453 26.09 23.44 8.44
CA ARG A 453 26.94 23.04 9.58
C ARG A 453 27.41 21.60 9.39
N ALA A 454 28.65 21.30 9.78
CA ALA A 454 29.15 19.92 9.80
C ALA A 454 28.47 19.05 10.88
N ARG A 455 27.83 19.68 11.88
CA ARG A 455 27.16 19.02 13.01
C ARG A 455 25.85 19.73 13.33
N CYS A 456 24.88 18.97 13.85
CA CYS A 456 23.62 19.51 14.32
C CYS A 456 23.84 20.35 15.57
N ASP A 457 23.09 21.44 15.67
CA ASP A 457 22.97 22.24 16.87
C ASP A 457 21.61 21.95 17.50
N HIS A 458 21.61 20.96 18.39
CA HIS A 458 20.39 20.50 19.07
C HIS A 458 19.84 21.53 20.06
N VAL A 459 20.64 22.52 20.48
CA VAL A 459 20.18 23.60 21.37
C VAL A 459 19.35 24.61 20.59
N ARG A 460 19.77 24.94 19.37
CA ARG A 460 19.04 25.86 18.48
C ARG A 460 18.03 25.15 17.56
N GLY A 461 17.97 23.82 17.60
CA GLY A 461 17.11 23.03 16.70
C GLY A 461 17.54 23.07 15.24
N LEU A 462 18.84 23.27 14.96
CA LEU A 462 19.34 23.46 13.59
C LEU A 462 20.07 22.21 13.09
N PRO A 463 19.58 21.55 12.02
CA PRO A 463 20.21 20.34 11.49
C PRO A 463 21.56 20.66 10.83
N CYS A 464 22.43 19.65 10.76
CA CYS A 464 23.64 19.71 9.94
C CYS A 464 23.28 19.68 8.46
N HIS A 465 24.24 20.05 7.60
CA HIS A 465 24.07 20.07 6.14
C HIS A 465 23.46 18.77 5.60
N TRP A 466 24.06 17.63 5.98
CA TRP A 466 23.61 16.32 5.52
C TRP A 466 22.20 15.96 6.00
N HIS A 467 21.86 16.27 7.26
CA HIS A 467 20.54 15.99 7.81
C HIS A 467 19.46 16.85 7.15
N ALA A 468 19.76 18.13 6.90
CA ALA A 468 18.86 19.03 6.18
C ALA A 468 18.61 18.52 4.75
N LEU A 469 19.67 18.29 3.98
CA LEU A 469 19.57 17.81 2.61
C LEU A 469 18.90 16.43 2.50
N SER A 470 19.11 15.53 3.47
CA SER A 470 18.48 14.20 3.45
C SER A 470 16.95 14.27 3.58
N ALA A 471 16.42 15.33 4.18
CA ALA A 471 14.97 15.54 4.30
C ALA A 471 14.36 16.21 3.05
N GLU A 472 15.17 16.92 2.26
CA GLU A 472 14.74 17.63 1.06
C GLU A 472 14.21 16.69 -0.04
N LEU A 473 13.23 17.18 -0.80
CA LEU A 473 12.60 16.44 -1.88
C LEU A 473 13.59 16.02 -2.97
N TYR A 474 14.59 16.87 -3.26
CA TYR A 474 15.63 16.56 -4.23
C TYR A 474 16.30 15.22 -3.95
N HIS A 475 16.60 14.92 -2.68
CA HIS A 475 17.27 13.69 -2.25
C HIS A 475 16.34 12.49 -2.04
N ARG A 476 15.04 12.64 -2.31
CA ARG A 476 14.00 11.62 -2.12
C ARG A 476 13.22 11.37 -3.41
N PRO A 477 13.88 11.01 -4.53
CA PRO A 477 13.18 10.73 -5.78
C PRO A 477 12.24 9.53 -5.63
N ASN A 478 11.15 9.51 -6.38
CA ASN A 478 10.32 8.32 -6.56
C ASN A 478 11.09 7.22 -7.29
N ALA A 479 10.55 6.01 -7.26
CA ALA A 479 11.24 4.84 -7.77
C ALA A 479 10.29 3.90 -8.50
N LYS A 480 10.77 3.33 -9.61
CA LYS A 480 10.14 2.22 -10.33
C LYS A 480 10.99 0.96 -10.15
N PHE A 481 10.34 -0.13 -9.74
CA PHE A 481 10.95 -1.45 -9.61
C PHE A 481 10.44 -2.32 -10.75
N PHE A 482 11.35 -2.73 -11.64
CA PHE A 482 11.06 -3.67 -12.72
C PHE A 482 11.30 -5.09 -12.22
N LEU A 483 10.30 -5.96 -12.40
CA LEU A 483 10.38 -7.37 -11.98
C LEU A 483 10.48 -8.32 -13.19
N SER A 484 10.74 -7.82 -14.40
CA SER A 484 10.63 -8.58 -15.66
C SER A 484 11.60 -9.76 -15.83
N GLN A 485 12.61 -9.92 -14.97
CA GLN A 485 13.68 -10.92 -15.15
C GLN A 485 13.27 -12.38 -14.88
N TRP A 486 12.07 -12.66 -14.37
CA TRP A 486 11.63 -14.04 -14.07
C TRP A 486 10.52 -14.57 -15.00
N VAL A 487 10.10 -13.77 -15.98
CA VAL A 487 8.85 -13.96 -16.75
C VAL A 487 9.06 -14.71 -18.07
N ASP A 488 10.09 -15.56 -18.19
CA ASP A 488 10.32 -16.35 -19.42
C ASP A 488 9.12 -17.27 -19.77
N PHE A 489 8.23 -17.52 -18.80
CA PHE A 489 7.04 -18.38 -18.91
C PHE A 489 5.75 -17.66 -19.37
N TYR A 490 5.58 -16.36 -19.14
CA TYR A 490 4.33 -15.64 -19.45
C TYR A 490 4.52 -14.71 -20.65
N ARG A 491 4.15 -15.18 -21.84
CA ARG A 491 4.55 -14.56 -23.12
C ARG A 491 3.62 -13.49 -23.67
N ARG A 492 2.55 -13.05 -22.99
CA ARG A 492 1.53 -12.23 -23.68
C ARG A 492 1.18 -10.88 -23.05
N THR A 493 0.92 -10.75 -21.75
CA THR A 493 0.51 -9.45 -21.17
C THR A 493 0.64 -9.43 -19.65
N THR A 494 1.87 -9.36 -19.14
CA THR A 494 2.08 -9.28 -17.68
C THR A 494 1.91 -7.84 -17.20
N ALA A 495 0.84 -7.59 -16.45
CA ALA A 495 0.54 -6.30 -15.81
C ALA A 495 0.24 -6.51 -14.33
N VAL A 496 0.28 -5.43 -13.56
CA VAL A 496 -0.12 -5.41 -12.15
C VAL A 496 -1.59 -4.98 -12.06
N TRP A 497 -2.44 -5.86 -11.55
CA TRP A 497 -3.91 -5.66 -11.52
C TRP A 497 -4.45 -5.34 -10.13
N SER A 498 -3.73 -5.73 -9.08
CA SER A 498 -4.17 -5.60 -7.70
C SER A 498 -2.96 -5.42 -6.78
N LEU A 499 -3.14 -4.61 -5.73
CA LEU A 499 -2.20 -4.43 -4.64
C LEU A 499 -2.94 -4.64 -3.32
N ALA A 500 -2.30 -5.33 -2.38
CA ALA A 500 -2.83 -5.52 -1.04
C ALA A 500 -1.72 -5.47 0.00
N ARG A 501 -1.95 -4.75 1.09
CA ARG A 501 -1.08 -4.74 2.28
C ARG A 501 -1.83 -5.39 3.43
N ALA A 502 -1.12 -6.19 4.23
CA ALA A 502 -1.76 -6.91 5.32
C ALA A 502 -2.11 -6.00 6.51
N SER A 503 -1.29 -4.98 6.78
CA SER A 503 -1.55 -3.93 7.78
C SER A 503 -0.56 -2.78 7.62
N ASP A 504 -0.74 -1.69 8.37
CA ASP A 504 0.21 -0.57 8.44
C ASP A 504 1.57 -0.94 9.08
N VAL A 505 1.64 -2.04 9.83
CA VAL A 505 2.87 -2.51 10.50
C VAL A 505 3.46 -3.76 9.85
N SER A 506 2.80 -4.33 8.84
CA SER A 506 3.35 -5.45 8.10
C SER A 506 4.49 -4.98 7.19
N PRO A 507 5.66 -5.64 7.20
CA PRO A 507 6.71 -5.36 6.24
C PRO A 507 6.44 -6.00 4.86
N HIS A 508 5.32 -6.73 4.71
CA HIS A 508 4.93 -7.43 3.50
C HIS A 508 3.74 -6.74 2.82
N PHE A 509 3.77 -6.72 1.50
CA PHE A 509 2.61 -6.45 0.67
C PHE A 509 2.63 -7.35 -0.57
N TYR A 510 1.49 -7.44 -1.23
CA TYR A 510 1.22 -8.41 -2.27
C TYR A 510 0.81 -7.71 -3.55
N VAL A 511 1.28 -8.25 -4.66
CA VAL A 511 1.07 -7.72 -6.01
C VAL A 511 0.41 -8.81 -6.84
N GLY A 512 -0.81 -8.55 -7.26
CA GLY A 512 -1.57 -9.40 -8.16
C GLY A 512 -1.18 -9.13 -9.60
N VAL A 513 -0.68 -10.17 -10.27
CA VAL A 513 -0.25 -10.09 -11.67
C VAL A 513 -0.98 -11.16 -12.48
N SER A 514 -0.90 -11.04 -13.81
CA SER A 514 -1.46 -12.05 -14.71
C SER A 514 -0.86 -13.42 -14.40
N GLY A 515 -1.69 -14.38 -13.97
CA GLY A 515 -1.33 -15.77 -13.72
C GLY A 515 -0.47 -16.05 -12.46
N ALA A 516 -0.16 -15.06 -11.64
CA ALA A 516 0.68 -15.23 -10.45
C ALA A 516 0.46 -14.14 -9.38
N VAL A 517 0.99 -14.39 -8.20
CA VAL A 517 1.09 -13.40 -7.11
C VAL A 517 2.56 -13.09 -6.85
N VAL A 518 2.91 -11.85 -6.53
CA VAL A 518 4.25 -11.49 -6.05
C VAL A 518 4.14 -10.99 -4.63
N GLU A 519 4.86 -11.64 -3.71
CA GLU A 519 5.10 -11.15 -2.35
C GLU A 519 6.27 -10.18 -2.37
N ALA A 520 6.04 -8.94 -1.93
CA ALA A 520 7.04 -7.92 -1.73
C ALA A 520 7.33 -7.77 -0.23
N CYS A 521 8.60 -7.73 0.15
CA CYS A 521 9.05 -7.64 1.54
C CYS A 521 10.07 -6.52 1.73
N LEU A 522 9.92 -5.75 2.81
CA LEU A 522 10.94 -4.84 3.30
C LEU A 522 12.09 -5.63 3.95
N GLU A 523 13.18 -5.80 3.21
CA GLU A 523 14.34 -6.58 3.65
C GLU A 523 15.62 -5.78 3.42
N GLN A 524 16.45 -5.66 4.46
CA GLN A 524 17.74 -4.97 4.37
C GLN A 524 18.83 -5.92 3.92
N THR A 525 19.70 -5.44 3.03
CA THR A 525 20.93 -6.15 2.75
C THR A 525 21.86 -5.98 3.98
N PRO A 526 22.37 -7.07 4.60
CA PRO A 526 23.13 -7.00 5.84
C PRO A 526 24.43 -6.17 5.72
N ASP A 527 24.78 -5.44 6.79
CA ASP A 527 26.01 -4.62 6.89
C ASP A 527 27.30 -5.47 6.89
N SER A 528 27.27 -6.69 7.43
CA SER A 528 28.43 -7.59 7.58
C SER A 528 27.99 -9.04 7.41
N TYR A 529 28.69 -9.82 6.60
CA TYR A 529 28.33 -11.21 6.33
C TYR A 529 28.77 -12.16 7.45
N ALA A 530 27.81 -12.90 8.02
CA ALA A 530 28.04 -14.24 8.55
C ALA A 530 27.21 -15.19 7.67
N PRO A 531 27.81 -16.18 6.98
CA PRO A 531 27.13 -17.04 6.00
C PRO A 531 25.89 -17.78 6.50
N GLU A 532 25.76 -17.88 7.82
CA GLU A 532 24.73 -18.64 8.49
C GLU A 532 23.56 -17.77 9.00
N ARG A 533 23.65 -16.42 8.93
CA ARG A 533 22.55 -15.54 9.33
C ARG A 533 21.71 -15.08 8.14
N ALA A 534 20.58 -15.79 8.05
CA ALA A 534 19.27 -15.50 7.46
C ALA A 534 18.97 -14.06 7.03
N VAL A 535 18.19 -13.96 5.95
CA VAL A 535 17.28 -12.87 5.56
C VAL A 535 17.03 -11.86 6.69
N VAL A 536 17.42 -10.59 6.49
CA VAL A 536 17.24 -9.54 7.50
C VAL A 536 15.87 -8.88 7.33
N VAL A 537 14.86 -9.54 7.89
CA VAL A 537 13.48 -9.06 7.95
C VAL A 537 13.23 -8.17 9.17
N ASP A 538 12.07 -7.52 9.20
CA ASP A 538 11.58 -6.81 10.38
C ASP A 538 11.59 -7.72 11.63
N PRO A 539 12.15 -7.26 12.76
CA PRO A 539 12.38 -8.11 13.94
C PRO A 539 11.11 -8.46 14.71
N ASN A 540 10.00 -7.73 14.54
CA ASN A 540 8.77 -7.96 15.31
C ASN A 540 7.56 -8.32 14.47
N PHE A 541 7.53 -7.96 13.18
CA PHE A 541 6.41 -8.26 12.29
C PHE A 541 6.83 -9.02 11.02
N GLY A 542 8.12 -9.23 10.80
CA GLY A 542 8.63 -9.95 9.64
C GLY A 542 8.60 -11.47 9.82
N PHE A 543 8.43 -12.17 8.70
CA PHE A 543 8.53 -13.63 8.62
C PHE A 543 9.92 -14.05 8.11
N PRO A 544 10.76 -14.69 8.92
CA PRO A 544 12.14 -15.02 8.54
C PRO A 544 12.22 -16.06 7.41
N ASP A 545 11.18 -16.86 7.26
CA ASP A 545 11.00 -17.91 6.27
C ASP A 545 10.13 -17.47 5.09
N TRP A 546 9.93 -16.16 4.88
CA TRP A 546 9.08 -15.68 3.79
C TRP A 546 9.51 -16.19 2.41
N ARG A 547 10.82 -16.44 2.23
CA ARG A 547 11.41 -17.03 1.01
C ARG A 547 11.31 -18.57 0.92
N ALA A 548 10.79 -19.24 1.94
CA ALA A 548 10.69 -20.70 1.94
C ALA A 548 9.75 -21.16 0.81
N PRO A 549 10.07 -22.30 0.16
CA PRO A 549 9.17 -22.86 -0.83
C PRO A 549 7.83 -23.26 -0.17
N PRO A 550 6.72 -23.19 -0.93
CA PRO A 550 5.44 -23.69 -0.45
C PRO A 550 5.53 -25.19 -0.12
N PRO A 551 4.72 -25.70 0.82
CA PRO A 551 4.66 -27.13 1.09
C PRO A 551 4.18 -27.91 -0.14
N SER A 552 4.64 -29.16 -0.25
CA SER A 552 4.15 -30.11 -1.26
C SER A 552 2.63 -30.24 -1.17
N GLY A 553 1.93 -30.17 -2.30
CA GLY A 553 0.47 -30.22 -2.35
C GLY A 553 -0.24 -28.87 -2.33
N SER A 554 0.45 -27.76 -2.03
CA SER A 554 -0.14 -26.40 -2.20
C SER A 554 -0.54 -26.11 -3.65
N GLY A 555 0.10 -26.77 -4.62
CA GLY A 555 -0.09 -26.54 -6.06
C GLY A 555 0.54 -25.24 -6.56
N TYR A 556 1.36 -24.60 -5.72
CA TYR A 556 2.16 -23.43 -6.02
C TYR A 556 3.64 -23.73 -5.80
N TRP A 557 4.48 -22.99 -6.50
CA TRP A 557 5.91 -22.93 -6.28
C TRP A 557 6.35 -21.47 -6.24
N THR A 558 7.55 -21.21 -5.73
CA THR A 558 8.05 -19.84 -5.59
C THR A 558 9.35 -19.62 -6.33
N ARG A 559 9.55 -18.41 -6.85
CA ARG A 559 10.80 -17.96 -7.48
C ARG A 559 11.19 -16.58 -6.98
N PRO A 560 12.45 -16.35 -6.57
CA PRO A 560 12.94 -15.00 -6.31
C PRO A 560 12.79 -14.11 -7.56
N ALA A 561 12.20 -12.93 -7.40
CA ALA A 561 12.05 -11.94 -8.44
C ALA A 561 13.05 -10.81 -8.17
N VAL A 562 14.27 -10.93 -8.71
CA VAL A 562 15.33 -9.93 -8.48
C VAL A 562 14.94 -8.61 -9.18
N PRO A 563 14.73 -7.52 -8.44
CA PRO A 563 14.26 -6.28 -9.03
C PRO A 563 15.41 -5.48 -9.66
N ALA A 564 15.08 -4.72 -10.71
CA ALA A 564 15.88 -3.59 -11.16
C ALA A 564 15.21 -2.28 -10.74
N LEU A 565 15.97 -1.37 -10.13
CA LEU A 565 15.51 -0.10 -9.58
C LEU A 565 15.85 1.05 -10.53
N MET A 566 14.90 1.95 -10.75
CA MET A 566 15.10 3.20 -11.48
C MET A 566 14.51 4.36 -10.67
N GLU A 567 15.29 5.41 -10.41
CA GLU A 567 14.78 6.64 -9.80
C GLU A 567 14.04 7.49 -10.85
N THR A 568 12.81 7.89 -10.57
CA THR A 568 11.90 8.51 -11.54
C THR A 568 11.64 9.99 -11.28
N GLY A 569 12.54 10.69 -10.59
CA GLY A 569 12.38 12.12 -10.27
C GLY A 569 11.49 12.39 -9.05
N ASP A 570 10.94 13.60 -8.95
CA ASP A 570 10.13 14.05 -7.81
C ASP A 570 8.67 13.59 -7.91
N GLY A 571 8.26 13.03 -9.04
CA GLY A 571 6.96 12.42 -9.23
C GLY A 571 5.80 13.37 -9.22
N TYR A 572 6.02 14.69 -9.20
CA TYR A 572 4.98 15.64 -9.54
C TYR A 572 4.87 15.71 -11.05
N SER A 573 3.64 15.85 -11.55
CA SER A 573 3.44 16.14 -12.96
C SER A 573 3.98 17.53 -13.27
N PHE A 574 4.69 17.66 -14.39
CA PHE A 574 5.36 18.89 -14.81
C PHE A 574 4.93 19.29 -16.21
N LYS A 575 4.76 20.59 -16.45
CA LYS A 575 4.46 21.12 -17.78
C LYS A 575 5.70 20.96 -18.69
N GLY A 576 5.64 20.00 -19.60
CA GLY A 576 6.79 19.63 -20.43
C GLY A 576 7.37 18.25 -20.13
N ASN A 577 6.68 17.43 -19.32
CA ASN A 577 7.05 16.03 -19.06
C ASN A 577 6.93 15.14 -20.31
N ASP A 578 6.38 15.65 -21.41
CA ASP A 578 6.35 15.06 -22.76
C ASP A 578 7.69 15.21 -23.51
N ARG A 579 8.62 16.00 -22.99
CA ARG A 579 9.93 16.24 -23.62
C ARG A 579 10.89 15.08 -23.34
N SER A 580 11.82 14.86 -24.27
CA SER A 580 12.92 13.92 -24.08
C SER A 580 13.77 14.30 -22.87
N ILE A 581 13.80 13.43 -21.87
CA ILE A 581 14.75 13.51 -20.75
C ILE A 581 15.84 12.46 -20.90
N VAL A 582 16.98 12.69 -20.22
CA VAL A 582 18.03 11.67 -20.12
C VAL A 582 17.51 10.53 -19.26
N LEU A 583 17.55 9.30 -19.78
CA LEU A 583 17.12 8.14 -19.02
C LEU A 583 18.04 7.91 -17.80
N PRO A 584 17.48 7.74 -16.59
CA PRO A 584 18.26 7.38 -15.41
C PRO A 584 18.89 5.99 -15.54
N ASN A 585 19.96 5.77 -14.79
CA ASN A 585 20.59 4.46 -14.71
C ASN A 585 19.63 3.43 -14.10
N LEU A 586 19.55 2.27 -14.75
CA LEU A 586 18.84 1.11 -14.21
C LEU A 586 19.77 0.33 -13.25
N LEU A 587 19.48 0.39 -11.96
CA LEU A 587 20.27 -0.23 -10.90
C LEU A 587 19.80 -1.67 -10.68
N ARG A 588 20.63 -2.65 -11.06
CA ARG A 588 20.33 -4.07 -10.79
C ARG A 588 20.70 -4.42 -9.35
N TYR A 589 19.81 -5.11 -8.64
CA TYR A 589 20.14 -5.66 -7.33
C TYR A 589 21.18 -6.78 -7.47
N ARG A 590 22.33 -6.64 -6.79
CA ARG A 590 23.43 -7.63 -6.84
C ARG A 590 23.58 -8.46 -5.56
N GLY A 591 22.72 -8.24 -4.56
CA GLY A 591 22.81 -8.92 -3.27
C GLY A 591 24.10 -8.60 -2.49
N PRO A 592 24.39 -9.35 -1.41
CA PRO A 592 25.47 -9.04 -0.48
C PRO A 592 26.90 -9.56 -0.80
N ARG A 593 27.31 -9.89 -2.04
CA ARG A 593 28.67 -10.47 -2.26
C ARG A 593 29.70 -9.63 -3.04
N GLU A 594 30.92 -9.63 -2.46
CA GLU A 594 32.28 -9.43 -3.00
C GLU A 594 32.80 -8.01 -3.34
N TRP A 595 32.03 -6.93 -3.20
CA TRP A 595 32.33 -5.67 -3.93
C TRP A 595 32.39 -4.36 -3.12
N THR A 596 32.91 -4.37 -1.89
CA THR A 596 33.29 -3.11 -1.20
C THR A 596 34.62 -3.21 -0.47
N ALA A 597 35.69 -3.54 -1.18
CA ALA A 597 37.00 -3.04 -0.79
C ALA A 597 36.99 -1.50 -0.98
N GLY A 598 36.57 -0.74 0.05
CA GLY A 598 36.67 0.73 0.06
C GLY A 598 35.50 1.52 0.67
N GLY A 599 34.34 0.89 0.93
CA GLY A 599 33.13 1.62 1.35
C GLY A 599 33.09 2.07 2.84
N GLY A 600 33.84 1.38 3.71
CA GLY A 600 34.03 1.75 5.13
C GLY A 600 32.81 2.34 5.85
N ARG A 601 33.02 3.45 6.57
CA ARG A 601 31.96 4.18 7.31
C ARG A 601 30.93 4.88 6.40
N LEU A 602 31.19 5.01 5.10
CA LEU A 602 30.35 5.76 4.16
C LEU A 602 29.13 4.95 3.69
N GLN A 603 29.19 3.62 3.65
CA GLN A 603 28.05 2.77 3.24
C GLN A 603 26.73 3.09 3.98
N LYS A 604 26.82 3.41 5.27
CA LYS A 604 25.65 3.77 6.11
C LYS A 604 25.03 5.12 5.74
N ARG A 605 25.76 5.97 5.01
CA ARG A 605 25.34 7.29 4.53
C ARG A 605 24.90 7.29 3.07
N HIS A 606 25.09 6.16 2.37
CA HIS A 606 24.55 5.95 1.04
C HIS A 606 23.02 5.97 1.11
N ARG A 607 22.35 6.65 0.18
CA ARG A 607 20.89 6.79 0.14
C ARG A 607 20.20 5.46 -0.11
N LEU A 608 20.74 4.64 -1.01
CA LEU A 608 20.18 3.34 -1.39
C LEU A 608 20.72 2.19 -0.54
N ASP A 609 19.94 1.11 -0.47
CA ASP A 609 20.30 -0.17 0.13
C ASP A 609 21.59 -0.74 -0.45
N ILE A 610 22.32 -1.52 0.35
CA ILE A 610 23.64 -2.06 0.00
C ILE A 610 23.58 -2.85 -1.32
N GLY A 611 22.49 -3.56 -1.58
CA GLY A 611 22.35 -4.35 -2.81
C GLY A 611 22.25 -3.55 -4.11
N TYR A 612 22.07 -2.21 -4.04
CA TYR A 612 22.05 -1.30 -5.19
C TYR A 612 23.27 -0.39 -5.30
N GLN A 613 24.21 -0.45 -4.35
CA GLN A 613 25.38 0.43 -4.33
C GLN A 613 26.35 0.04 -5.45
N GLN A 614 26.91 1.04 -6.12
CA GLN A 614 27.94 0.85 -7.13
C GLN A 614 29.28 1.39 -6.65
N GLU A 615 30.38 0.77 -7.05
CA GLU A 615 31.73 1.23 -6.66
C GLU A 615 31.99 2.68 -7.11
N THR A 616 31.45 3.07 -8.26
CA THR A 616 31.52 4.42 -8.81
C THR A 616 30.88 5.48 -7.90
N ASP A 617 29.92 5.10 -7.06
CA ASP A 617 29.25 6.02 -6.13
C ASP A 617 30.21 6.53 -5.04
N PHE A 618 31.24 5.75 -4.70
CA PHE A 618 32.21 6.07 -3.65
C PHE A 618 33.45 6.82 -4.17
N ARG A 619 33.85 6.57 -5.43
CA ARG A 619 35.03 7.21 -6.04
C ARG A 619 34.89 8.73 -6.08
N LEU A 620 33.68 9.24 -6.32
CA LEU A 620 33.37 10.68 -6.39
C LEU A 620 33.46 11.44 -5.05
N ILE A 621 33.57 10.73 -3.93
CA ILE A 621 33.59 11.31 -2.58
C ILE A 621 35.00 11.29 -1.98
N LEU A 622 35.83 10.36 -2.46
CA LEU A 622 37.21 10.16 -1.99
C LEU A 622 38.25 10.89 -2.86
N SER A 623 37.86 11.35 -4.05
CA SER A 623 38.58 12.33 -4.87
C SER A 623 38.26 13.75 -4.43
#